data_AF-A0A7S4HU44-F1
#
_entry.id   AF-A0A7S4HU44-F1
#
_cell.length_a   1.000
_cell.length_b   1.000
_cell.length_c   1.000
_cell.angle_alpha   90.00
_cell.angle_beta   90.00
_cell.angle_gamma   90.00
#
_symmetry.space_group_name_H-M   'P 1'
#
loop_
_entity.id
_entity.type
_entity.pdbx_description
1 polymer ?
#
loop_
_entity_poly.entity_id
_entity_poly.type
_entity_poly.pdbx_seq_one_letter_code
_entity_poly.pdbx_strand_id
1 'polypeptide(L)'
;MSLDGNASGETQGRSPVATKPGNTAAPCSQPDTHSSDDPWAPVRVPTPEEFLAQYRKQASALVKNAFVTADRSLRITHDGSLSINLCEDITYLLNVQISALDEYLTALASLSPQKNETRAVDTRAEAVASLLHALYVRQIASRNIFLVDFEGCCAAANDFCRLAESLEEWAGDLEKRWEKICYLGLMKERELPDLIRLLVADADYAIRFSCAFVLNEEDIQDSRASRLFQSEWEEEDISNADKPVATSAAMSSLLRIAEEYLEDMEGYIGEENLYRKATETIIRSTAVVYAECLLSRMERVREKREAKIKSRSPIKRNGFDGIENSSVFPFADPIRASQHMKEDIYVLKSFFKSWVLEMPAVDRIIEREFAVIAAMQECLSLAADIIGIGRDMTWSFLNVLLEATEGDAEAVRRLVLDLWGMTISLVTDPKVAVPASMGENISRAGKNISNGSSRSLVSSLSLRYQVPRLSVHTLLLSQYCDVAKPVEELKYDIGSYRTSKPSRREAAKALKADFLAAKSKLRKMDIHFSKKKAKRKAKKFLRVCKQASKIKHT
;
A
#
# COMPACT_ATOMS: atom_id res chain seq x y z
N MET A 1 59.53 10.34 -1.69
CA MET A 1 59.58 10.13 -3.15
C MET A 1 58.81 11.25 -3.79
N SER A 2 59.55 12.15 -4.44
CA SER A 2 59.08 13.32 -5.17
C SER A 2 58.36 12.92 -6.47
N LEU A 3 57.37 13.69 -6.93
CA LEU A 3 57.54 14.70 -8.00
C LEU A 3 56.20 15.30 -8.46
N ASP A 4 56.30 16.58 -8.77
CA ASP A 4 55.34 17.54 -9.34
C ASP A 4 54.83 17.21 -10.75
N GLY A 5 53.81 17.96 -11.21
CA GLY A 5 53.53 18.09 -12.64
C GLY A 5 52.30 18.94 -13.02
N ASN A 6 52.48 20.25 -13.14
CA ASN A 6 51.60 21.25 -13.78
C ASN A 6 51.20 20.91 -15.24
N ALA A 7 50.05 21.43 -15.71
CA ALA A 7 49.98 22.22 -16.96
C ALA A 7 48.59 22.86 -17.19
N SER A 8 48.62 24.16 -17.49
CA SER A 8 47.58 25.08 -17.91
C SER A 8 47.35 25.05 -19.44
N GLY A 9 46.22 25.59 -19.90
CA GLY A 9 45.94 25.80 -21.32
C GLY A 9 44.83 26.83 -21.56
N GLU A 10 45.20 28.10 -21.68
CA GLU A 10 44.40 29.19 -22.26
C GLU A 10 44.39 29.09 -23.79
N THR A 11 43.26 29.44 -24.42
CA THR A 11 43.27 29.91 -25.82
C THR A 11 42.22 31.01 -26.02
N GLN A 12 42.70 32.20 -26.37
CA GLN A 12 41.93 33.32 -26.89
C GLN A 12 41.76 33.22 -28.42
N GLY A 13 40.63 33.74 -28.92
CA GLY A 13 40.62 34.73 -30.00
C GLY A 13 40.26 34.26 -31.42
N ARG A 14 39.09 34.70 -31.92
CA ARG A 14 38.96 35.71 -33.01
C ARG A 14 37.55 35.73 -33.62
N SER A 15 36.95 36.93 -33.68
CA SER A 15 35.92 37.36 -34.65
C SER A 15 36.59 37.80 -35.97
N PRO A 16 35.86 37.99 -37.09
CA PRO A 16 35.18 39.29 -37.35
C PRO A 16 33.87 39.28 -38.21
N VAL A 17 32.99 40.24 -37.88
CA VAL A 17 32.28 41.26 -38.72
C VAL A 17 31.48 40.86 -39.98
N ALA A 18 30.19 41.26 -40.05
CA ALA A 18 29.61 42.18 -41.07
C ALA A 18 28.08 42.46 -40.95
N THR A 19 27.74 43.70 -40.58
CA THR A 19 26.73 44.65 -41.14
C THR A 19 25.35 44.21 -41.67
N LYS A 20 24.25 44.81 -41.17
CA LYS A 20 23.52 45.97 -41.77
C LYS A 20 22.25 46.41 -40.96
N PRO A 21 21.70 47.62 -41.19
CA PRO A 21 20.91 48.40 -40.23
C PRO A 21 19.40 48.45 -40.52
N GLY A 22 18.60 48.84 -39.52
CA GLY A 22 17.18 49.18 -39.66
C GLY A 22 16.73 50.12 -38.54
N ASN A 23 16.69 51.42 -38.86
CA ASN A 23 16.10 52.49 -38.06
C ASN A 23 14.57 52.38 -38.05
N THR A 24 13.95 52.48 -36.88
CA THR A 24 12.64 53.13 -36.71
C THR A 24 12.59 53.77 -35.33
N ALA A 25 12.35 55.08 -35.35
CA ALA A 25 12.25 55.95 -34.19
C ALA A 25 11.04 55.60 -33.31
N ALA A 26 11.26 55.61 -31.99
CA ALA A 26 10.21 55.66 -30.97
C ALA A 26 10.58 56.75 -29.95
N PRO A 27 9.61 57.44 -29.35
CA PRO A 27 9.86 58.68 -28.62
C PRO A 27 10.52 58.41 -27.27
N CYS A 28 11.54 59.22 -26.94
CA CYS A 28 12.12 59.35 -25.61
C CYS A 28 11.00 59.58 -24.57
N SER A 29 10.67 58.54 -23.82
CA SER A 29 10.06 58.67 -22.50
C SER A 29 11.21 58.86 -21.54
N GLN A 30 11.20 59.97 -20.80
CA GLN A 30 12.20 60.22 -19.76
C GLN A 30 12.21 59.06 -18.75
N PRO A 31 13.38 58.60 -18.28
CA PRO A 31 13.41 57.68 -17.16
C PRO A 31 12.98 58.48 -15.93
N ASP A 32 11.84 58.11 -15.35
CA ASP A 32 11.41 58.58 -14.05
C ASP A 32 12.49 58.21 -13.02
N THR A 33 13.34 59.18 -12.70
CA THR A 33 14.26 59.14 -11.56
C THR A 33 13.45 59.32 -10.28
N HIS A 34 12.73 58.26 -9.89
CA HIS A 34 12.22 58.07 -8.54
C HIS A 34 12.83 56.78 -7.97
N SER A 35 14.10 56.87 -7.56
CA SER A 35 14.71 55.97 -6.58
C SER A 35 15.43 56.89 -5.58
N SER A 36 14.62 57.46 -4.68
CA SER A 36 15.13 57.94 -3.41
C SER A 36 15.29 56.72 -2.50
N ASP A 37 16.33 55.92 -2.76
CA ASP A 37 16.81 54.95 -1.78
C ASP A 37 17.50 55.76 -0.69
N ASP A 38 16.70 56.31 0.21
CA ASP A 38 17.20 56.92 1.44
C ASP A 38 17.70 55.75 2.32
N PRO A 39 19.02 55.56 2.50
CA PRO A 39 19.58 54.43 3.24
C PRO A 39 19.21 54.46 4.74
N TRP A 40 18.52 55.51 5.18
CA TRP A 40 18.04 55.74 6.54
C TRP A 40 16.53 55.57 6.69
N ALA A 41 15.81 55.14 5.66
CA ALA A 41 14.39 54.82 5.79
C ALA A 41 14.21 53.75 6.88
N PRO A 42 13.37 53.99 7.92
CA PRO A 42 13.22 53.06 9.03
C PRO A 42 12.76 51.70 8.51
N VAL A 43 13.44 50.64 8.95
CA VAL A 43 13.11 49.26 8.59
C VAL A 43 11.64 48.99 8.94
N ARG A 44 10.80 48.87 7.91
CA ARG A 44 9.38 48.59 8.06
C ARG A 44 9.21 47.14 8.49
N VAL A 45 8.71 46.92 9.70
CA VAL A 45 8.27 45.59 10.15
C VAL A 45 7.01 45.20 9.37
N PRO A 46 6.94 44.00 8.75
CA PRO A 46 5.75 43.54 8.06
C PRO A 46 4.54 43.50 8.99
N THR A 47 3.34 43.67 8.44
CA THR A 47 2.12 43.39 9.19
C THR A 47 1.97 41.88 9.45
N PRO A 48 1.21 41.44 10.46
CA PRO A 48 0.99 40.01 10.73
C PRO A 48 0.46 39.23 9.52
N GLU A 49 -0.43 39.83 8.74
CA GLU A 49 -0.99 39.22 7.54
C GLU A 49 0.06 39.05 6.43
N GLU A 50 0.87 40.09 6.18
CA GLU A 50 2.00 40.03 5.24
C GLU A 50 3.03 38.97 5.66
N PHE A 51 3.38 38.95 6.95
CA PHE A 51 4.28 37.96 7.53
C PHE A 51 3.74 36.54 7.36
N LEU A 52 2.49 36.28 7.78
CA LEU A 52 1.88 34.94 7.70
C LEU A 52 1.74 34.44 6.26
N ALA A 53 1.43 35.32 5.30
CA ALA A 53 1.37 34.95 3.89
C ALA A 53 2.75 34.50 3.37
N GLN A 54 3.81 35.22 3.73
CA GLN A 54 5.18 34.85 3.37
C GLN A 54 5.64 33.59 4.11
N TYR A 55 5.36 33.49 5.41
CA TYR A 55 5.69 32.37 6.27
C TYR A 55 5.07 31.06 5.73
N ARG A 56 3.78 31.06 5.37
CA ARG A 56 3.12 29.91 4.72
C ARG A 56 3.82 29.45 3.46
N LYS A 57 4.15 30.40 2.59
CA LYS A 57 4.82 30.12 1.32
C LYS A 57 6.21 29.52 1.55
N GLN A 58 6.96 30.06 2.52
CA GLN A 58 8.27 29.56 2.91
C GLN A 58 8.18 28.18 3.56
N ALA A 59 7.32 28.00 4.56
CA ALA A 59 7.07 26.72 5.22
C ALA A 59 6.72 25.61 4.22
N SER A 60 5.77 25.85 3.32
CA SER A 60 5.39 24.89 2.29
C SER A 60 6.56 24.52 1.35
N ALA A 61 7.37 25.51 0.97
CA ALA A 61 8.54 25.29 0.10
C ALA A 61 9.65 24.54 0.82
N LEU A 62 9.96 24.90 2.07
CA LEU A 62 10.98 24.25 2.89
C LEU A 62 10.60 22.80 3.19
N VAL A 63 9.36 22.55 3.62
CA VAL A 63 8.84 21.20 3.88
C VAL A 63 8.90 20.37 2.60
N LYS A 64 8.49 20.94 1.46
CA LYS A 64 8.62 20.26 0.17
C LYS A 64 10.07 19.89 -0.13
N ASN A 65 11.00 20.82 0.09
CA ASN A 65 12.41 20.58 -0.18
C ASN A 65 12.96 19.49 0.73
N ALA A 66 12.66 19.52 2.04
CA ALA A 66 13.09 18.49 2.99
C ALA A 66 12.71 17.08 2.50
N PHE A 67 11.47 16.85 2.05
CA PHE A 67 11.08 15.55 1.50
C PHE A 67 11.75 15.17 0.17
N VAL A 68 12.13 16.15 -0.64
CA VAL A 68 12.77 15.92 -1.95
C VAL A 68 14.27 15.69 -1.82
N THR A 69 14.91 16.44 -0.92
CA THR A 69 16.36 16.45 -0.69
C THR A 69 16.77 15.56 0.46
N ALA A 70 15.82 15.01 1.23
CA ALA A 70 16.08 14.04 2.28
C ALA A 70 17.08 13.01 1.76
N ASP A 71 18.22 12.95 2.44
CA ASP A 71 19.26 12.00 2.12
C ASP A 71 18.69 10.60 2.29
N ARG A 72 18.62 9.87 1.17
CA ARG A 72 18.12 8.49 1.14
C ARG A 72 19.23 7.49 1.42
N SER A 73 20.43 7.97 1.76
CA SER A 73 21.46 7.09 2.32
C SER A 73 20.91 6.46 3.59
N LEU A 74 20.90 5.13 3.62
CA LEU A 74 20.57 4.39 4.83
C LEU A 74 21.64 4.69 5.89
N ARG A 75 21.18 4.95 7.10
CA ARG A 75 22.03 5.16 8.27
C ARG A 75 21.65 4.15 9.32
N ILE A 76 22.64 3.70 10.08
CA ILE A 76 22.46 2.84 11.24
C ILE A 76 22.52 3.76 12.46
N THR A 77 21.46 3.79 13.24
CA THR A 77 21.39 4.54 14.49
C THR A 77 22.21 3.85 15.58
N HIS A 78 22.36 4.51 16.73
CA HIS A 78 23.13 3.98 17.86
C HIS A 78 22.58 2.67 18.45
N ASP A 79 21.28 2.45 18.33
CA ASP A 79 20.53 1.25 18.73
C ASP A 79 20.57 0.15 17.64
N GLY A 80 21.19 0.42 16.49
CA GLY A 80 21.32 -0.54 15.38
C GLY A 80 20.21 -0.45 14.34
N SER A 81 19.14 0.31 14.62
CA SER A 81 18.02 0.45 13.69
C SER A 81 18.37 1.27 12.45
N LEU A 82 17.64 1.03 11.36
CA LEU A 82 17.82 1.78 10.11
C LEU A 82 17.08 3.11 10.17
N SER A 83 17.64 4.15 9.58
CA SER A 83 17.03 5.48 9.54
C SER A 83 17.38 6.19 8.24
N ILE A 84 16.45 7.03 7.80
CA ILE A 84 16.70 8.07 6.80
C ILE A 84 16.85 9.39 7.55
N ASN A 85 17.35 10.45 6.93
CA ASN A 85 17.53 11.72 7.67
C ASN A 85 16.25 12.55 7.80
N LEU A 86 15.08 11.97 7.54
CA LEU A 86 13.84 12.72 7.35
C LEU A 86 13.37 13.32 8.68
N CYS A 87 13.43 12.55 9.75
CA CYS A 87 13.03 13.00 11.08
C CYS A 87 13.85 14.22 11.53
N GLU A 88 15.18 14.16 11.40
CA GLU A 88 16.11 15.23 11.77
C GLU A 88 15.93 16.47 10.90
N ASP A 89 15.82 16.30 9.57
CA ASP A 89 15.66 17.41 8.63
C ASP A 89 14.36 18.18 8.90
N ILE A 90 13.25 17.47 9.16
CA ILE A 90 11.96 18.08 9.46
C ILE A 90 11.98 18.75 10.84
N THR A 91 12.53 18.09 11.86
CA THR A 91 12.61 18.67 13.21
C THR A 91 13.47 19.92 13.25
N TYR A 92 14.60 19.91 12.54
CA TYR A 92 15.45 21.09 12.38
C TYR A 92 14.69 22.23 11.69
N LEU A 93 14.00 21.94 10.59
CA LEU A 93 13.19 22.93 9.87
C LEU A 93 12.12 23.54 10.78
N LEU A 94 11.40 22.72 11.54
CA LEU A 94 10.38 23.18 12.50
C LEU A 94 10.98 24.19 13.47
N ASN A 95 12.13 23.88 14.07
CA ASN A 95 12.81 24.75 15.01
C ASN A 95 13.24 26.07 14.37
N VAL A 96 13.82 26.04 13.16
CA VAL A 96 14.21 27.26 12.42
C VAL A 96 12.99 28.15 12.15
N GLN A 97 11.86 27.56 11.75
CA GLN A 97 10.63 28.30 11.47
C GLN A 97 10.04 28.94 12.75
N ILE A 98 10.04 28.22 13.86
CA ILE A 98 9.61 28.76 15.15
C ILE A 98 10.53 29.88 15.64
N SER A 99 11.85 29.75 15.49
CA SER A 99 12.79 30.82 15.84
C SER A 99 12.54 32.09 15.02
N ALA A 100 12.31 31.96 13.72
CA ALA A 100 11.98 33.10 12.86
C ALA A 100 10.65 33.77 13.26
N LEU A 101 9.66 32.99 13.70
CA LEU A 101 8.41 33.49 14.26
C LEU A 101 8.65 34.24 15.58
N ASP A 102 9.44 33.69 16.50
CA ASP A 102 9.75 34.32 17.78
C ASP A 102 10.50 35.66 17.57
N GLU A 103 11.45 35.72 16.63
CA GLU A 103 12.15 36.95 16.24
C GLU A 103 11.19 38.02 15.69
N TYR A 104 10.30 37.64 14.78
CA TYR A 104 9.28 38.54 14.23
C TYR A 104 8.35 39.09 15.32
N LEU A 105 7.88 38.22 16.22
CA LEU A 105 6.98 38.63 17.30
C LEU A 105 7.67 39.53 18.32
N THR A 106 8.96 39.31 18.56
CA THR A 106 9.78 40.17 19.41
C THR A 106 9.93 41.56 18.80
N ALA A 107 10.21 41.63 17.50
CA ALA A 107 10.26 42.89 16.75
C ALA A 107 8.89 43.60 16.77
N LEU A 108 7.79 42.87 16.57
CA LEU A 108 6.43 43.42 16.61
C LEU A 108 6.06 43.95 18.01
N ALA A 109 6.43 43.24 19.08
CA ALA A 109 6.17 43.65 20.46
C ALA A 109 6.91 44.95 20.81
N SER A 110 8.12 45.15 20.29
CA SER A 110 8.92 46.37 20.52
C SER A 110 8.27 47.65 19.99
N LEU A 111 7.42 47.54 18.95
CA LEU A 111 6.73 48.69 18.35
C LEU A 111 5.49 49.15 19.15
N SER A 112 4.79 48.22 19.82
CA SER A 112 3.57 48.54 20.59
C SER A 112 3.18 47.37 21.52
N PRO A 113 3.67 47.34 22.78
CA PRO A 113 3.56 46.16 23.65
C PRO A 113 2.13 45.70 23.95
N GLN A 114 1.21 46.63 24.28
CA GLN A 114 -0.14 46.29 24.76
C GLN A 114 -1.12 45.88 23.65
N LYS A 115 -1.08 46.53 22.48
CA LYS A 115 -1.98 46.18 21.37
C LYS A 115 -1.57 44.91 20.63
N ASN A 116 -0.31 44.51 20.76
CA ASN A 116 0.25 43.40 19.97
C ASN A 116 0.22 42.06 20.70
N GLU A 117 -0.08 41.99 22.00
CA GLU A 117 -0.12 40.72 22.76
C GLU A 117 -1.20 39.77 22.21
N THR A 118 -2.43 40.23 22.02
CA THR A 118 -3.52 39.40 21.44
C THR A 118 -3.20 38.98 20.00
N ARG A 119 -2.72 39.92 19.18
CA ARG A 119 -2.34 39.62 17.78
C ARG A 119 -1.17 38.65 17.69
N ALA A 120 -0.22 38.71 18.62
CA ALA A 120 0.90 37.78 18.68
C ALA A 120 0.43 36.35 18.97
N VAL A 121 -0.56 36.19 19.86
CA VAL A 121 -1.16 34.88 20.15
C VAL A 121 -1.82 34.30 18.90
N ASP A 122 -2.66 35.07 18.21
CA ASP A 122 -3.32 34.61 16.98
C ASP A 122 -2.30 34.28 15.88
N THR A 123 -1.29 35.13 15.72
CA THR A 123 -0.21 34.92 14.74
C THR A 123 0.57 33.63 15.02
N ARG A 124 0.88 33.33 16.29
CA ARG A 124 1.55 32.07 16.66
C ARG A 124 0.70 30.86 16.28
N ALA A 125 -0.57 30.86 16.68
CA ALA A 125 -1.47 29.76 16.39
C ALA A 125 -1.59 29.50 14.89
N GLU A 126 -1.78 30.55 14.10
CA GLU A 126 -1.96 30.43 12.65
C GLU A 126 -0.66 30.05 11.91
N ALA A 127 0.49 30.49 12.40
CA ALA A 127 1.80 30.10 11.86
C ALA A 127 2.09 28.62 12.12
N VAL A 128 1.85 28.13 13.34
CA VAL A 128 2.03 26.71 13.69
C VAL A 128 1.06 25.83 12.92
N ALA A 129 -0.23 26.23 12.83
CA ALA A 129 -1.24 25.52 12.03
C ALA A 129 -0.81 25.38 10.57
N SER A 130 -0.35 26.48 9.99
CA SER A 130 0.14 26.51 8.61
C SER A 130 1.31 25.54 8.39
N LEU A 131 2.21 25.42 9.37
CA LEU A 131 3.38 24.55 9.31
C LEU A 131 3.00 23.07 9.44
N LEU A 132 2.14 22.72 10.41
CA LEU A 132 1.61 21.36 10.57
C LEU A 132 0.78 20.93 9.35
N HIS A 133 -0.06 21.82 8.82
CA HIS A 133 -0.82 21.56 7.61
C HIS A 133 0.10 21.30 6.40
N ALA A 134 1.17 22.08 6.25
CA ALA A 134 2.15 21.87 5.19
C ALA A 134 2.83 20.50 5.30
N LEU A 135 3.18 20.07 6.51
CA LEU A 135 3.72 18.73 6.78
C LEU A 135 2.71 17.64 6.44
N TYR A 136 1.48 17.77 6.92
CA TYR A 136 0.40 16.82 6.66
C TYR A 136 0.19 16.57 5.16
N VAL A 137 0.03 17.64 4.39
CA VAL A 137 -0.17 17.55 2.94
C VAL A 137 1.06 16.93 2.26
N ARG A 138 2.27 17.27 2.71
CA ARG A 138 3.50 16.75 2.10
C ARG A 138 3.74 15.28 2.40
N GLN A 139 3.48 14.84 3.63
CA GLN A 139 3.60 13.46 4.06
C GLN A 139 2.73 12.54 3.18
N ILE A 140 1.45 12.88 3.01
CA ILE A 140 0.54 12.12 2.13
C ILE A 140 1.10 12.03 0.71
N ALA A 141 1.57 13.15 0.16
CA ALA A 141 2.04 13.21 -1.22
C ALA A 141 3.38 12.49 -1.47
N SER A 142 4.18 12.26 -0.43
CA SER A 142 5.60 11.91 -0.58
C SER A 142 6.01 10.62 0.12
N ARG A 143 5.19 10.04 1.01
CA ARG A 143 5.55 8.83 1.78
C ARG A 143 6.09 7.67 0.93
N ASN A 144 5.51 7.46 -0.25
CA ASN A 144 5.90 6.35 -1.14
C ASN A 144 7.28 6.53 -1.78
N ILE A 145 7.87 7.73 -1.71
CA ILE A 145 9.20 8.00 -2.26
C ILE A 145 10.29 7.26 -1.46
N PHE A 146 10.01 6.92 -0.21
CA PHE A 146 10.93 6.20 0.68
C PHE A 146 10.76 4.68 0.62
N LEU A 147 9.70 4.19 -0.03
CA LEU A 147 9.36 2.77 -0.08
C LEU A 147 9.93 2.12 -1.36
N VAL A 148 11.25 2.14 -1.48
CA VAL A 148 11.96 1.73 -2.71
C VAL A 148 12.42 0.28 -2.65
N ASP A 149 12.91 -0.14 -1.50
CA ASP A 149 13.44 -1.47 -1.17
C ASP A 149 13.06 -1.84 0.27
N PHE A 150 13.48 -3.02 0.70
CA PHE A 150 13.19 -3.57 2.03
C PHE A 150 13.76 -2.69 3.14
N GLU A 151 15.06 -2.38 3.07
CA GLU A 151 15.78 -1.56 4.04
C GLU A 151 15.25 -0.12 4.09
N GLY A 152 14.92 0.47 2.94
CA GLY A 152 14.30 1.79 2.86
C GLY A 152 12.92 1.84 3.51
N CYS A 153 12.15 0.76 3.43
CA CYS A 153 10.88 0.65 4.15
C CYS A 153 11.08 0.58 5.66
N CYS A 154 12.05 -0.19 6.15
CA CYS A 154 12.40 -0.25 7.57
C CYS A 154 12.86 1.12 8.08
N ALA A 155 13.78 1.75 7.36
CA ALA A 155 14.27 3.09 7.68
C ALA A 155 13.17 4.15 7.71
N ALA A 156 12.28 4.13 6.70
CA ALA A 156 11.12 5.03 6.66
C ALA A 156 10.14 4.78 7.82
N ALA A 157 9.91 3.52 8.19
CA ALA A 157 9.02 3.18 9.31
C ALA A 157 9.54 3.75 10.63
N ASN A 158 10.83 3.56 10.91
CA ASN A 158 11.48 4.13 12.09
C ASN A 158 11.41 5.66 12.09
N ASP A 159 11.73 6.29 10.96
CA ASP A 159 11.70 7.75 10.82
C ASP A 159 10.31 8.36 10.99
N PHE A 160 9.26 7.72 10.44
CA PHE A 160 7.90 8.20 10.62
C PHE A 160 7.45 8.09 12.08
N CYS A 161 7.84 7.03 12.80
CA CYS A 161 7.56 6.88 14.22
C CYS A 161 8.30 7.93 15.06
N ARG A 162 9.62 8.06 14.85
CA ARG A 162 10.46 9.06 15.51
C ARG A 162 9.98 10.48 15.25
N LEU A 163 9.52 10.78 14.04
CA LEU A 163 8.96 12.09 13.70
C LEU A 163 7.63 12.34 14.43
N ALA A 164 6.80 11.31 14.61
CA ALA A 164 5.56 11.44 15.39
C ALA A 164 5.85 11.78 16.86
N GLU A 165 6.81 11.09 17.47
CA GLU A 165 7.27 11.35 18.84
C GLU A 165 7.93 12.73 18.97
N SER A 166 8.80 13.10 18.03
CA SER A 166 9.45 14.41 17.99
C SER A 166 8.44 15.55 17.88
N LEU A 167 7.33 15.35 17.16
CA LEU A 167 6.25 16.32 17.07
C LEU A 167 5.47 16.47 18.39
N GLU A 168 5.31 15.39 19.17
CA GLU A 168 4.71 15.45 20.50
C GLU A 168 5.60 16.21 21.48
N GLU A 169 6.90 15.91 21.50
CA GLU A 169 7.88 16.63 22.33
C GLU A 169 7.94 18.11 21.94
N TRP A 170 8.07 18.40 20.64
CA TRP A 170 8.09 19.75 20.10
C TRP A 170 6.84 20.54 20.51
N ALA A 171 5.65 19.93 20.44
CA ALA A 171 4.42 20.57 20.89
C ALA A 171 4.40 20.84 22.39
N GLY A 172 4.93 19.92 23.21
CA GLY A 172 5.09 20.12 24.65
C GLY A 172 6.04 21.28 24.98
N ASP A 173 7.11 21.45 24.21
CA ASP A 173 8.05 22.56 24.38
C ASP A 173 7.46 23.91 23.95
N LEU A 174 6.64 23.93 22.89
CA LEU A 174 5.89 25.14 22.52
C LEU A 174 4.89 25.55 23.61
N GLU A 175 4.25 24.59 24.27
CA GLU A 175 3.32 24.84 25.38
C GLU A 175 4.03 25.46 26.58
N LYS A 176 5.22 24.96 26.95
CA LYS A 176 6.06 25.55 27.99
C LYS A 176 6.55 26.96 27.60
N ARG A 177 6.94 27.15 26.34
CA ARG A 177 7.48 28.42 25.84
C ARG A 177 6.42 29.52 25.80
N TRP A 178 5.16 29.16 25.53
CA TRP A 178 4.07 30.12 25.34
C TRP A 178 2.93 29.91 26.35
N GLU A 179 3.25 30.06 27.64
CA GLU A 179 2.43 29.87 28.87
C GLU A 179 0.95 30.37 28.86
N LYS A 180 0.51 31.13 27.85
CA LYS A 180 -0.84 31.74 27.76
C LYS A 180 -1.67 31.31 26.56
N ILE A 181 -1.20 30.41 25.69
CA ILE A 181 -1.95 30.08 24.47
C ILE A 181 -2.98 28.98 24.76
N CYS A 182 -4.18 29.36 25.22
CA CYS A 182 -5.36 28.46 25.22
C CYS A 182 -5.66 27.87 23.82
N TYR A 183 -5.19 28.52 22.76
CA TYR A 183 -5.28 28.08 21.37
C TYR A 183 -4.41 26.86 21.02
N LEU A 184 -3.37 26.54 21.80
CA LEU A 184 -2.65 25.27 21.68
C LEU A 184 -3.57 24.09 22.03
N GLY A 185 -4.62 24.31 22.84
CA GLY A 185 -5.71 23.35 23.05
C GLY A 185 -6.46 23.02 21.76
N LEU A 186 -6.78 24.03 20.93
CA LEU A 186 -7.45 23.82 19.63
C LEU A 186 -6.54 23.12 18.60
N MET A 187 -5.24 23.41 18.64
CA MET A 187 -4.23 22.72 17.83
C MET A 187 -4.00 21.27 18.29
N LYS A 188 -4.01 21.04 19.61
CA LYS A 188 -4.03 19.71 20.26
C LYS A 188 -5.31 18.93 19.96
N GLU A 189 -6.41 19.58 19.62
CA GLU A 189 -7.68 18.88 19.37
C GLU A 189 -7.83 18.37 17.94
N ARG A 190 -7.04 18.89 16.97
CA ARG A 190 -7.27 18.54 15.55
C ARG A 190 -6.01 18.31 14.71
N GLU A 191 -5.25 19.35 14.38
CA GLU A 191 -4.21 19.24 13.35
C GLU A 191 -3.00 18.40 13.77
N LEU A 192 -2.50 18.60 14.99
CA LEU A 192 -1.35 17.85 15.49
C LEU A 192 -1.67 16.37 15.71
N PRO A 193 -2.77 15.97 16.42
CA PRO A 193 -3.11 14.56 16.55
C PRO A 193 -3.40 13.88 15.21
N ASP A 194 -4.01 14.57 14.25
CA ASP A 194 -4.27 14.00 12.93
C ASP A 194 -2.96 13.77 12.14
N LEU A 195 -1.97 14.66 12.29
CA LEU A 195 -0.63 14.45 11.73
C LEU A 195 0.12 13.30 12.41
N ILE A 196 0.12 13.23 13.74
CA ILE A 196 0.74 12.13 14.49
C ILE A 196 0.12 10.80 14.10
N ARG A 197 -1.22 10.71 14.06
CA ARG A 197 -1.93 9.50 13.60
C ARG A 197 -1.57 9.13 12.18
N LEU A 198 -1.43 10.12 11.29
CA LEU A 198 -1.00 9.88 9.91
C LEU A 198 0.42 9.29 9.87
N LEU A 199 1.36 9.85 10.62
CA LEU A 199 2.75 9.37 10.65
C LEU A 199 2.85 7.94 11.20
N VAL A 200 2.16 7.64 12.31
CA VAL A 200 2.10 6.29 12.86
C VAL A 200 1.44 5.31 11.87
N ALA A 201 0.39 5.73 11.17
CA ALA A 201 -0.24 4.92 10.13
C ALA A 201 0.67 4.71 8.92
N ASP A 202 1.48 5.70 8.55
CA ASP A 202 2.45 5.60 7.46
C ASP A 202 3.65 4.71 7.86
N ALA A 203 4.03 4.69 9.13
CA ALA A 203 5.02 3.73 9.66
C ALA A 203 4.51 2.28 9.53
N ASP A 204 3.29 2.00 9.99
CA ASP A 204 2.64 0.69 9.78
C ASP A 204 2.50 0.34 8.29
N TYR A 205 2.17 1.33 7.45
CA TYR A 205 2.13 1.13 6.00
C TYR A 205 3.49 0.74 5.41
N ALA A 206 4.57 1.38 5.85
CA ALA A 206 5.93 1.06 5.41
C ALA A 206 6.33 -0.37 5.83
N ILE A 207 6.05 -0.78 7.07
CA ILE A 207 6.26 -2.16 7.54
C ILE A 207 5.45 -3.18 6.74
N ARG A 208 4.22 -2.85 6.36
CA ARG A 208 3.44 -3.76 5.50
C ARG A 208 4.01 -3.87 4.10
N PHE A 209 4.59 -2.78 3.60
CA PHE A 209 5.16 -2.71 2.26
C PHE A 209 6.52 -3.41 2.19
N SER A 210 7.32 -3.43 3.26
CA SER A 210 8.60 -4.17 3.30
C SER A 210 8.40 -5.67 3.07
N CYS A 211 7.36 -6.26 3.68
CA CYS A 211 7.01 -7.67 3.49
C CYS A 211 6.68 -7.99 2.02
N ALA A 212 6.18 -7.02 1.26
CA ALA A 212 5.93 -7.20 -0.16
C ALA A 212 7.21 -7.35 -0.98
N PHE A 213 8.36 -6.82 -0.54
CA PHE A 213 9.63 -7.05 -1.23
C PHE A 213 10.11 -8.48 -1.03
N VAL A 214 10.07 -8.96 0.20
CA VAL A 214 10.52 -10.31 0.53
C VAL A 214 9.58 -11.38 -0.01
N LEU A 215 8.26 -11.14 0.03
CA LEU A 215 7.27 -12.14 -0.43
C LEU A 215 6.88 -12.07 -1.91
N ASN A 216 7.04 -10.92 -2.57
CA ASN A 216 6.77 -10.79 -4.02
C ASN A 216 8.03 -10.71 -4.87
N GLU A 217 9.22 -10.89 -4.29
CA GLU A 217 10.43 -11.00 -5.08
C GLU A 217 10.25 -12.08 -6.16
N GLU A 218 10.84 -11.86 -7.34
CA GLU A 218 10.78 -12.84 -8.43
C GLU A 218 11.24 -14.22 -7.93
N ASP A 219 12.08 -14.25 -6.90
CA ASP A 219 12.48 -15.45 -6.19
C ASP A 219 11.31 -16.23 -5.60
N ILE A 220 10.19 -15.69 -5.09
CA ILE A 220 9.06 -16.56 -4.66
C ILE A 220 8.22 -17.07 -5.82
N GLN A 221 8.03 -16.23 -6.83
CA GLN A 221 7.29 -16.60 -8.05
C GLN A 221 8.07 -17.66 -8.86
N ASP A 222 9.40 -17.65 -8.81
CA ASP A 222 10.31 -18.61 -9.45
C ASP A 222 10.87 -19.69 -8.49
N SER A 223 10.74 -19.55 -7.16
CA SER A 223 11.25 -20.53 -6.18
C SER A 223 10.32 -21.71 -5.98
N ARG A 224 10.86 -22.64 -5.19
CA ARG A 224 10.19 -23.83 -4.63
C ARG A 224 8.86 -23.51 -3.94
N ALA A 225 8.59 -22.30 -3.45
CA ALA A 225 7.27 -21.97 -2.89
C ALA A 225 6.15 -22.09 -3.95
N SER A 226 6.44 -21.77 -5.21
CA SER A 226 5.52 -22.02 -6.34
C SER A 226 5.24 -23.51 -6.59
N ARG A 227 6.05 -24.40 -5.98
CA ARG A 227 5.86 -25.86 -5.99
C ARG A 227 4.92 -26.38 -4.90
N LEU A 228 4.45 -25.51 -4.00
CA LEU A 228 3.33 -25.84 -3.13
C LEU A 228 2.16 -26.35 -3.98
N PHE A 229 1.56 -27.45 -3.52
CA PHE A 229 0.50 -28.14 -4.23
C PHE A 229 0.89 -28.62 -5.63
N GLN A 230 2.17 -28.81 -5.98
CA GLN A 230 2.53 -29.53 -7.20
C GLN A 230 2.61 -31.05 -6.94
N SER A 231 2.78 -31.84 -8.00
CA SER A 231 2.91 -33.31 -7.86
C SER A 231 4.07 -33.70 -6.93
N GLU A 232 5.19 -32.97 -6.97
CA GLU A 232 6.32 -33.17 -6.06
C GLU A 232 5.88 -33.06 -4.58
N TRP A 233 5.09 -32.04 -4.24
CA TRP A 233 4.56 -31.84 -2.90
C TRP A 233 3.55 -32.92 -2.48
N GLU A 234 2.79 -33.48 -3.43
CA GLU A 234 1.87 -34.60 -3.16
C GLU A 234 2.62 -35.91 -2.93
N GLU A 235 3.73 -36.13 -3.65
CA GLU A 235 4.49 -37.38 -3.64
C GLU A 235 5.48 -37.50 -2.48
N GLU A 236 5.90 -36.37 -1.88
CA GLU A 236 6.79 -36.34 -0.72
C GLU A 236 6.21 -37.17 0.45
N ASP A 237 7.02 -38.13 0.94
CA ASP A 237 6.62 -39.07 1.98
C ASP A 237 6.67 -38.40 3.36
N ILE A 238 5.49 -38.11 3.88
CA ILE A 238 5.28 -37.64 5.27
C ILE A 238 5.57 -38.76 6.28
N SER A 239 5.52 -40.02 5.85
CA SER A 239 5.50 -41.22 6.68
C SER A 239 6.83 -41.61 7.34
N ASN A 240 7.91 -40.83 7.16
CA ASN A 240 9.18 -41.07 7.85
C ASN A 240 9.08 -40.65 9.34
N ALA A 241 8.41 -41.50 10.13
CA ALA A 241 8.04 -41.31 11.53
C ALA A 241 9.21 -41.03 12.50
N ASP A 242 10.47 -41.18 12.06
CA ASP A 242 11.66 -40.89 12.86
C ASP A 242 12.16 -39.44 12.78
N LYS A 243 11.54 -38.59 11.94
CA LYS A 243 11.78 -37.14 11.96
C LYS A 243 10.50 -36.40 12.31
N PRO A 244 10.43 -35.69 13.45
CA PRO A 244 9.18 -35.18 14.00
C PRO A 244 8.47 -34.12 13.14
N VAL A 245 9.08 -33.61 12.06
CA VAL A 245 8.40 -32.81 11.04
C VAL A 245 9.16 -32.94 9.71
N ALA A 246 8.77 -33.86 8.82
CA ALA A 246 9.24 -33.83 7.44
C ALA A 246 8.49 -32.71 6.71
N THR A 247 9.06 -31.51 6.66
CA THR A 247 8.50 -30.41 5.85
C THR A 247 8.83 -30.61 4.39
N SER A 248 7.86 -30.30 3.51
CA SER A 248 8.13 -30.24 2.08
C SER A 248 9.21 -29.22 1.77
N ALA A 249 10.03 -29.46 0.73
CA ALA A 249 11.08 -28.49 0.35
C ALA A 249 10.51 -27.11 -0.02
N ALA A 250 9.25 -27.08 -0.49
CA ALA A 250 8.49 -25.86 -0.74
C ALA A 250 8.10 -25.15 0.57
N MET A 251 7.64 -25.88 1.58
CA MET A 251 7.33 -25.33 2.89
C MET A 251 8.57 -24.82 3.61
N SER A 252 9.66 -25.59 3.63
CA SER A 252 10.92 -25.14 4.24
C SER A 252 11.44 -23.85 3.59
N SER A 253 11.24 -23.69 2.27
CA SER A 253 11.60 -22.43 1.59
C SER A 253 10.75 -21.25 2.07
N LEU A 254 9.45 -21.43 2.26
CA LEU A 254 8.56 -20.38 2.76
C LEU A 254 8.89 -19.99 4.20
N LEU A 255 9.15 -20.99 5.06
CA LEU A 255 9.55 -20.77 6.45
C LEU A 255 10.89 -20.05 6.55
N ARG A 256 11.88 -20.45 5.75
CA ARG A 256 13.20 -19.79 5.71
C ARG A 256 13.07 -18.31 5.32
N ILE A 257 12.21 -17.98 4.35
CA ILE A 257 11.99 -16.60 3.96
C ILE A 257 11.32 -15.79 5.08
N ALA A 258 10.38 -16.40 5.80
CA ALA A 258 9.76 -15.76 6.97
C ALA A 258 10.75 -15.58 8.14
N GLU A 259 11.66 -16.54 8.34
CA GLU A 259 12.75 -16.49 9.32
C GLU A 259 13.74 -15.37 8.98
N GLU A 260 14.31 -15.37 7.76
CA GLU A 260 15.22 -14.32 7.28
C GLU A 260 14.59 -12.93 7.41
N TYR A 261 13.31 -12.78 7.05
CA TYR A 261 12.57 -11.53 7.23
C TYR A 261 12.47 -11.08 8.69
N LEU A 262 12.19 -12.01 9.62
CA LEU A 262 12.04 -11.69 11.04
C LEU A 262 13.38 -11.34 11.68
N GLU A 263 14.45 -12.08 11.34
CA GLU A 263 15.81 -11.79 11.79
C GLU A 263 16.27 -10.41 11.31
N ASP A 264 16.07 -10.09 10.03
CA ASP A 264 16.42 -8.78 9.49
C ASP A 264 15.58 -7.66 10.14
N MET A 265 14.28 -7.91 10.38
CA MET A 265 13.40 -6.95 11.04
C MET A 265 13.81 -6.66 12.49
N GLU A 266 14.26 -7.67 13.23
CA GLU A 266 14.78 -7.51 14.59
C GLU A 266 16.04 -6.62 14.59
N GLY A 267 16.87 -6.73 13.57
CA GLY A 267 18.05 -5.87 13.40
C GLY A 267 17.74 -4.46 12.90
N TYR A 268 16.73 -4.29 12.04
CA TYR A 268 16.49 -3.03 11.34
C TYR A 268 15.46 -2.11 12.00
N ILE A 269 14.57 -2.62 12.86
CA ILE A 269 13.50 -1.85 13.48
C ILE A 269 13.84 -1.53 14.93
N GLY A 270 13.78 -0.25 15.31
CA GLY A 270 14.11 0.19 16.68
C GLY A 270 12.97 0.01 17.69
N GLU A 271 11.71 0.10 17.23
CA GLU A 271 10.53 0.08 18.10
C GLU A 271 9.87 -1.30 18.17
N GLU A 272 9.65 -1.82 19.38
CA GLU A 272 9.01 -3.13 19.61
C GLU A 272 7.60 -3.19 18.98
N ASN A 273 6.87 -2.07 18.98
CA ASN A 273 5.54 -1.98 18.37
C ASN A 273 5.59 -2.16 16.85
N LEU A 274 6.62 -1.61 16.19
CA LEU A 274 6.82 -1.78 14.75
C LEU A 274 7.29 -3.21 14.43
N TYR A 275 8.16 -3.79 15.25
CA TYR A 275 8.57 -5.19 15.12
C TYR A 275 7.37 -6.14 15.24
N ARG A 276 6.52 -5.93 16.26
CA ARG A 276 5.25 -6.67 16.40
C ARG A 276 4.38 -6.54 15.14
N LYS A 277 4.28 -5.35 14.55
CA LYS A 277 3.53 -5.14 13.30
C LYS A 277 4.17 -5.85 12.10
N ALA A 278 5.49 -5.95 12.05
CA ALA A 278 6.20 -6.73 11.04
C ALA A 278 5.86 -8.22 11.17
N THR A 279 5.87 -8.75 12.40
CA THR A 279 5.48 -10.13 12.72
C THR A 279 4.03 -10.43 12.33
N GLU A 280 3.08 -9.54 12.69
CA GLU A 280 1.68 -9.66 12.25
C GLU A 280 1.54 -9.68 10.72
N THR A 281 2.36 -8.90 10.04
CA THR A 281 2.34 -8.75 8.58
C THR A 281 2.88 -10.01 7.90
N ILE A 282 4.01 -10.57 8.35
CA ILE A 282 4.59 -11.78 7.73
C ILE A 282 3.71 -13.01 7.98
N ILE A 283 3.11 -13.15 9.16
CA ILE A 283 2.14 -14.23 9.45
C ILE A 283 0.99 -14.20 8.44
N ARG A 284 0.39 -13.03 8.29
CA ARG A 284 -0.74 -12.83 7.37
C ARG A 284 -0.34 -13.09 5.93
N SER A 285 0.80 -12.54 5.51
CA SER A 285 1.24 -12.63 4.13
C SER A 285 1.65 -14.06 3.77
N THR A 286 2.23 -14.80 4.71
CA THR A 286 2.52 -16.23 4.58
C THR A 286 1.23 -17.04 4.38
N ALA A 287 0.20 -16.76 5.19
CA ALA A 287 -1.09 -17.41 5.05
C ALA A 287 -1.74 -17.11 3.67
N VAL A 288 -1.61 -15.87 3.20
CA VAL A 288 -2.09 -15.44 1.88
C VAL A 288 -1.35 -16.19 0.77
N VAL A 289 -0.01 -16.21 0.80
CA VAL A 289 0.80 -16.91 -0.21
C VAL A 289 0.43 -18.39 -0.28
N TYR A 290 0.25 -19.04 0.86
CA TYR A 290 -0.17 -20.45 0.92
C TYR A 290 -1.55 -20.67 0.28
N ALA A 291 -2.54 -19.84 0.63
CA ALA A 291 -3.88 -19.90 0.03
C ALA A 291 -3.87 -19.60 -1.48
N GLU A 292 -3.09 -18.61 -1.92
CA GLU A 292 -2.93 -18.24 -3.33
C GLU A 292 -2.31 -19.37 -4.15
N CYS A 293 -1.36 -20.13 -3.59
CA CYS A 293 -0.78 -21.29 -4.26
C CYS A 293 -1.85 -22.38 -4.51
N LEU A 294 -2.71 -22.66 -3.53
CA LEU A 294 -3.83 -23.59 -3.68
C LEU A 294 -4.79 -23.11 -4.77
N LEU A 295 -5.25 -21.86 -4.67
CA LEU A 295 -6.20 -21.29 -5.64
C LEU A 295 -5.62 -21.24 -7.06
N SER A 296 -4.33 -20.95 -7.19
CA SER A 296 -3.62 -20.98 -8.47
C SER A 296 -3.63 -22.38 -9.10
N ARG A 297 -3.46 -23.44 -8.30
CA ARG A 297 -3.61 -24.82 -8.79
C ARG A 297 -5.03 -25.07 -9.28
N MET A 298 -6.02 -24.65 -8.50
CA MET A 298 -7.44 -24.81 -8.85
C MET A 298 -7.79 -24.12 -10.15
N GLU A 299 -7.28 -22.91 -10.37
CA GLU A 299 -7.46 -22.18 -11.62
C GLU A 299 -6.83 -22.91 -12.80
N ARG A 300 -5.59 -23.40 -12.70
CA ARG A 300 -4.92 -24.17 -13.77
C ARG A 300 -5.71 -25.42 -14.15
N VAL A 301 -6.28 -26.11 -13.16
CA VAL A 301 -7.13 -27.28 -13.37
C VAL A 301 -8.41 -26.91 -14.11
N ARG A 302 -9.06 -25.81 -13.71
CA ARG A 302 -10.24 -25.24 -14.40
C ARG A 302 -9.93 -24.89 -15.85
N GLU A 303 -8.82 -24.18 -16.11
CA GLU A 303 -8.40 -23.82 -17.47
C GLU A 303 -8.15 -25.05 -18.36
N LYS A 304 -7.44 -26.07 -17.84
CA LYS A 304 -7.21 -27.33 -18.54
C LYS A 304 -8.53 -28.04 -18.88
N ARG A 305 -9.49 -28.06 -17.94
CA ARG A 305 -10.83 -28.63 -18.16
C ARG A 305 -11.58 -27.88 -19.26
N GLU A 306 -11.62 -26.54 -19.20
CA GLU A 306 -12.25 -25.73 -20.23
C GLU A 306 -11.62 -25.91 -21.62
N ALA A 307 -10.29 -26.00 -21.69
CA ALA A 307 -9.57 -26.24 -22.94
C ALA A 307 -9.92 -27.61 -23.54
N LYS A 308 -10.05 -28.66 -22.71
CA LYS A 308 -10.55 -29.99 -23.14
C LYS A 308 -11.98 -29.91 -23.68
N ILE A 309 -12.86 -29.15 -23.03
CA ILE A 309 -14.25 -28.95 -23.50
C ILE A 309 -14.29 -28.22 -24.85
N LYS A 310 -13.49 -27.15 -25.01
CA LYS A 310 -13.44 -26.35 -26.25
C LYS A 310 -12.78 -27.09 -27.42
N SER A 311 -11.81 -27.97 -27.15
CA SER A 311 -11.10 -28.75 -28.18
C SER A 311 -11.88 -29.96 -28.67
N ARG A 312 -12.87 -30.45 -27.91
CA ARG A 312 -13.88 -31.39 -28.41
C ARG A 312 -14.73 -30.68 -29.46
N SER A 313 -14.28 -30.74 -30.72
CA SER A 313 -15.08 -30.30 -31.86
C SER A 313 -16.43 -31.04 -31.87
N PRO A 314 -17.51 -30.44 -32.39
CA PRO A 314 -18.86 -31.04 -32.44
C PRO A 314 -18.97 -32.21 -33.46
N ILE A 315 -17.87 -32.94 -33.68
CA ILE A 315 -17.74 -33.96 -34.72
C ILE A 315 -18.43 -35.25 -34.26
N LYS A 316 -19.63 -35.43 -34.82
CA LYS A 316 -20.40 -36.66 -35.07
C LYS A 316 -20.59 -37.61 -33.87
N ARG A 317 -21.78 -37.47 -33.26
CA ARG A 317 -22.45 -38.32 -32.25
C ARG A 317 -22.67 -39.81 -32.62
N ASN A 318 -21.98 -40.37 -33.61
CA ASN A 318 -22.23 -41.73 -34.07
C ASN A 318 -20.98 -42.58 -33.90
N GLY A 319 -20.77 -43.05 -32.67
CA GLY A 319 -19.66 -43.93 -32.31
C GLY A 319 -19.54 -44.00 -30.81
N PHE A 320 -20.19 -45.00 -30.22
CA PHE A 320 -20.18 -45.30 -28.79
C PHE A 320 -18.87 -46.00 -28.42
N ASP A 321 -17.73 -45.32 -28.61
CA ASP A 321 -16.42 -45.86 -28.25
C ASP A 321 -15.79 -45.03 -27.14
N GLY A 322 -15.68 -45.68 -25.97
CA GLY A 322 -14.72 -45.41 -24.89
C GLY A 322 -14.49 -43.95 -24.53
N ILE A 323 -15.39 -43.35 -23.73
CA ILE A 323 -15.01 -42.19 -22.92
C ILE A 323 -14.03 -42.72 -21.85
N GLU A 324 -12.74 -42.74 -22.17
CA GLU A 324 -11.73 -42.82 -21.13
C GLU A 324 -11.91 -41.60 -20.23
N ASN A 325 -12.47 -41.85 -19.05
CA ASN A 325 -12.67 -40.90 -17.98
C ASN A 325 -11.31 -40.47 -17.41
N SER A 326 -10.53 -39.70 -18.19
CA SER A 326 -9.46 -38.87 -17.67
C SER A 326 -10.10 -37.76 -16.83
N SER A 327 -10.55 -38.12 -15.64
CA SER A 327 -11.02 -37.18 -14.64
C SER A 327 -9.86 -36.26 -14.30
N VAL A 328 -9.96 -35.00 -14.71
CA VAL A 328 -8.98 -33.98 -14.37
C VAL A 328 -9.25 -33.55 -12.94
N PHE A 329 -8.95 -34.41 -11.96
CA PHE A 329 -9.00 -34.01 -10.56
C PHE A 329 -7.88 -33.01 -10.25
N PRO A 330 -8.06 -32.11 -9.28
CA PRO A 330 -7.01 -31.16 -8.93
C PRO A 330 -5.83 -31.83 -8.24
N PHE A 331 -6.06 -32.90 -7.47
CA PHE A 331 -5.05 -33.69 -6.79
C PHE A 331 -5.14 -35.15 -7.27
N ALA A 332 -4.01 -35.86 -7.30
CA ALA A 332 -4.01 -37.29 -7.63
C ALA A 332 -4.68 -38.09 -6.50
N ASP A 333 -4.39 -37.71 -5.25
CA ASP A 333 -5.02 -38.23 -4.04
C ASP A 333 -5.50 -37.07 -3.15
N PRO A 334 -6.79 -36.71 -3.20
CA PRO A 334 -7.37 -35.65 -2.38
C PRO A 334 -7.28 -35.90 -0.87
N ILE A 335 -7.28 -37.16 -0.42
CA ILE A 335 -7.17 -37.51 1.01
C ILE A 335 -5.75 -37.24 1.48
N ARG A 336 -4.75 -37.70 0.72
CA ARG A 336 -3.35 -37.43 1.01
C ARG A 336 -3.06 -35.93 0.98
N ALA A 337 -3.53 -35.21 -0.04
CA ALA A 337 -3.36 -33.76 -0.12
C ALA A 337 -4.00 -33.02 1.07
N SER A 338 -5.19 -33.45 1.50
CA SER A 338 -5.85 -32.90 2.70
C SER A 338 -5.02 -33.14 3.97
N GLN A 339 -4.44 -34.33 4.12
CA GLN A 339 -3.57 -34.64 5.27
C GLN A 339 -2.26 -33.84 5.24
N HIS A 340 -1.61 -33.73 4.08
CA HIS A 340 -0.43 -32.87 3.89
C HIS A 340 -0.72 -31.42 4.27
N MET A 341 -1.86 -30.87 3.82
CA MET A 341 -2.28 -29.51 4.18
C MET A 341 -2.44 -29.32 5.68
N LYS A 342 -3.02 -30.31 6.38
CA LYS A 342 -3.24 -30.25 7.83
C LYS A 342 -1.91 -30.16 8.58
N GLU A 343 -0.92 -30.90 8.12
CA GLU A 343 0.43 -30.90 8.70
C GLU A 343 1.17 -29.61 8.38
N ASP A 344 1.12 -29.15 7.13
CA ASP A 344 1.66 -27.85 6.70
C ASP A 344 1.12 -26.69 7.57
N ILE A 345 -0.19 -26.67 7.85
CA ILE A 345 -0.82 -25.69 8.76
C ILE A 345 -0.26 -25.82 10.18
N TYR A 346 -0.10 -27.04 10.70
CA TYR A 346 0.44 -27.26 12.04
C TYR A 346 1.88 -26.75 12.14
N VAL A 347 2.71 -27.02 11.15
CA VAL A 347 4.10 -26.55 11.09
C VAL A 347 4.15 -25.03 11.05
N LEU A 348 3.40 -24.40 10.15
CA LEU A 348 3.35 -22.94 10.03
C LEU A 348 2.92 -22.28 11.34
N LYS A 349 1.88 -22.80 11.99
CA LYS A 349 1.46 -22.32 13.30
C LYS A 349 2.55 -22.49 14.36
N SER A 350 3.17 -23.67 14.41
CA SER A 350 4.21 -23.98 15.40
C SER A 350 5.45 -23.11 15.23
N PHE A 351 5.87 -22.88 13.99
CA PHE A 351 6.94 -21.95 13.63
C PHE A 351 6.63 -20.55 14.17
N PHE A 352 5.52 -19.94 13.77
CA PHE A 352 5.21 -18.58 14.22
C PHE A 352 4.96 -18.48 15.74
N LYS A 353 4.46 -19.53 16.39
CA LYS A 353 4.37 -19.54 17.87
C LYS A 353 5.74 -19.57 18.55
N SER A 354 6.73 -20.24 17.96
CA SER A 354 8.10 -20.26 18.49
C SER A 354 8.81 -18.91 18.42
N TRP A 355 8.47 -18.10 17.41
CA TRP A 355 9.00 -16.74 17.25
C TRP A 355 8.35 -15.71 18.16
N VAL A 356 7.25 -16.06 18.83
CA VAL A 356 6.37 -15.09 19.48
C VAL A 356 6.06 -15.46 20.93
N LEU A 357 7.04 -16.03 21.61
CA LEU A 357 6.92 -16.44 23.02
C LEU A 357 6.53 -15.28 23.96
N GLU A 358 6.79 -14.03 23.56
CA GLU A 358 6.56 -12.84 24.39
C GLU A 358 5.38 -11.95 23.93
N MET A 359 4.74 -12.22 22.79
CA MET A 359 3.64 -11.38 22.28
C MET A 359 2.29 -12.14 22.20
N PRO A 360 1.54 -12.27 23.31
CA PRO A 360 0.30 -13.05 23.34
C PRO A 360 -0.79 -12.53 22.40
N ALA A 361 -0.71 -11.26 21.98
CA ALA A 361 -1.60 -10.69 20.98
C ALA A 361 -1.44 -11.34 19.59
N VAL A 362 -0.24 -11.82 19.26
CA VAL A 362 0.06 -12.43 17.97
C VAL A 362 -0.46 -13.85 17.88
N ASP A 363 -0.56 -14.61 18.99
CA ASP A 363 -1.17 -15.95 18.98
C ASP A 363 -2.61 -15.91 18.44
N ARG A 364 -3.39 -14.90 18.83
CA ARG A 364 -4.74 -14.68 18.28
C ARG A 364 -4.74 -14.40 16.78
N ILE A 365 -3.68 -13.75 16.28
CA ILE A 365 -3.52 -13.44 14.85
C ILE A 365 -3.14 -14.70 14.09
N ILE A 366 -2.23 -15.52 14.62
CA ILE A 366 -1.91 -16.84 14.08
C ILE A 366 -3.19 -17.67 13.95
N GLU A 367 -3.96 -17.83 15.03
CA GLU A 367 -5.19 -18.62 14.98
C GLU A 367 -6.19 -18.08 13.94
N ARG A 368 -6.38 -16.76 13.90
CA ARG A 368 -7.32 -16.11 12.96
C ARG A 368 -6.89 -16.24 11.49
N GLU A 369 -5.65 -15.90 11.14
CA GLU A 369 -5.23 -15.89 9.73
C GLU A 369 -5.12 -17.33 9.19
N PHE A 370 -4.73 -18.30 10.01
CA PHE A 370 -4.66 -19.71 9.60
C PHE A 370 -6.02 -20.43 9.60
N ALA A 371 -7.06 -19.88 10.23
CA ALA A 371 -8.42 -20.45 10.19
C ALA A 371 -8.97 -20.56 8.76
N VAL A 372 -8.66 -19.60 7.89
CA VAL A 372 -9.09 -19.62 6.48
C VAL A 372 -8.46 -20.80 5.73
N ILE A 373 -7.17 -21.07 5.97
CA ILE A 373 -6.47 -22.18 5.33
C ILE A 373 -6.96 -23.52 5.89
N ALA A 374 -7.23 -23.59 7.20
CA ALA A 374 -7.84 -24.77 7.82
C ALA A 374 -9.22 -25.07 7.20
N ALA A 375 -10.04 -24.05 6.96
CA ALA A 375 -11.32 -24.21 6.28
C ALA A 375 -11.17 -24.68 4.82
N MET A 376 -10.15 -24.21 4.09
CA MET A 376 -9.83 -24.71 2.75
C MET A 376 -9.41 -26.20 2.78
N GLN A 377 -8.61 -26.60 3.77
CA GLN A 377 -8.22 -27.99 3.99
C GLN A 377 -9.44 -28.87 4.31
N GLU A 378 -10.33 -28.41 5.19
CA GLU A 378 -11.57 -29.13 5.51
C GLU A 378 -12.48 -29.24 4.28
N CYS A 379 -12.60 -28.19 3.47
CA CYS A 379 -13.30 -28.23 2.19
C CYS A 379 -12.73 -29.30 1.23
N LEU A 380 -11.40 -29.46 1.19
CA LEU A 380 -10.76 -30.52 0.41
C LEU A 380 -11.05 -31.91 0.99
N SER A 381 -11.06 -32.06 2.31
CA SER A 381 -11.44 -33.30 2.99
C SER A 381 -12.88 -33.71 2.66
N LEU A 382 -13.82 -32.76 2.76
CA LEU A 382 -15.22 -32.98 2.40
C LEU A 382 -15.38 -33.33 0.91
N ALA A 383 -14.56 -32.71 0.04
CA ALA A 383 -14.55 -33.05 -1.38
C ALA A 383 -14.11 -34.50 -1.64
N ALA A 384 -13.11 -34.99 -0.91
CA ALA A 384 -12.67 -36.36 -0.99
C ALA A 384 -13.79 -37.35 -0.59
N ASP A 385 -14.53 -37.04 0.48
CA ASP A 385 -15.65 -37.86 0.95
C ASP A 385 -16.82 -37.90 -0.04
N ILE A 386 -17.13 -36.77 -0.70
CA ILE A 386 -18.15 -36.71 -1.77
C ILE A 386 -17.76 -37.67 -2.91
N ILE A 387 -16.49 -37.67 -3.32
CA ILE A 387 -15.99 -38.52 -4.40
C ILE A 387 -16.02 -39.99 -4.00
N GLY A 388 -15.64 -40.32 -2.75
CA GLY A 388 -15.54 -41.71 -2.28
C GLY A 388 -16.88 -42.35 -1.91
N ILE A 389 -17.79 -41.60 -1.29
CA ILE A 389 -19.01 -42.14 -0.66
C ILE A 389 -20.30 -41.67 -1.36
N GLY A 390 -20.22 -40.65 -2.21
CA GLY A 390 -21.38 -40.14 -2.97
C GLY A 390 -22.44 -39.42 -2.11
N ARG A 391 -22.06 -38.91 -0.93
CA ARG A 391 -22.98 -38.15 -0.05
C ARG A 391 -23.04 -36.68 -0.46
N ASP A 392 -24.22 -36.08 -0.36
CA ASP A 392 -24.36 -34.63 -0.49
C ASP A 392 -23.84 -33.93 0.77
N MET A 393 -22.63 -33.37 0.69
CA MET A 393 -21.99 -32.59 1.75
C MET A 393 -21.97 -31.09 1.44
N THR A 394 -22.81 -30.63 0.51
CA THR A 394 -22.86 -29.22 0.06
C THR A 394 -23.07 -28.25 1.23
N TRP A 395 -23.93 -28.61 2.17
CA TRP A 395 -24.23 -27.76 3.32
C TRP A 395 -23.07 -27.67 4.31
N SER A 396 -22.41 -28.80 4.59
CA SER A 396 -21.21 -28.83 5.45
C SER A 396 -20.09 -27.99 4.84
N PHE A 397 -19.87 -28.12 3.53
CA PHE A 397 -18.88 -27.33 2.79
C PHE A 397 -19.15 -25.82 2.92
N LEU A 398 -20.41 -25.40 2.78
CA LEU A 398 -20.79 -24.00 2.93
C LEU A 398 -20.62 -23.48 4.35
N ASN A 399 -20.98 -24.28 5.37
CA ASN A 399 -20.87 -23.86 6.77
C ASN A 399 -19.43 -23.63 7.18
N VAL A 400 -18.51 -24.51 6.75
CA VAL A 400 -17.07 -24.37 7.00
C VAL A 400 -16.54 -23.03 6.47
N LEU A 401 -16.92 -22.65 5.24
CA LEU A 401 -16.51 -21.38 4.65
C LEU A 401 -17.19 -20.18 5.33
N LEU A 402 -18.47 -20.30 5.70
CA LEU A 402 -19.19 -19.23 6.40
C LEU A 402 -18.59 -18.94 7.77
N GLU A 403 -18.21 -19.98 8.53
CA GLU A 403 -17.58 -19.83 9.83
C GLU A 403 -16.20 -19.16 9.71
N ALA A 404 -15.37 -19.65 8.78
CA ALA A 404 -14.01 -19.13 8.59
C ALA A 404 -13.94 -17.72 7.99
N THR A 405 -15.00 -17.28 7.32
CA THR A 405 -15.12 -15.92 6.75
C THR A 405 -15.92 -14.97 7.64
N GLU A 406 -16.25 -15.39 8.87
CA GLU A 406 -17.08 -14.61 9.80
C GLU A 406 -18.43 -14.18 9.18
N GLY A 407 -18.96 -14.98 8.24
CA GLY A 407 -20.22 -14.73 7.56
C GLY A 407 -20.15 -13.78 6.35
N ASP A 408 -18.96 -13.45 5.81
CA ASP A 408 -18.87 -12.66 4.59
C ASP A 408 -19.35 -13.44 3.36
N ALA A 409 -20.59 -13.14 2.94
CA ALA A 409 -21.24 -13.81 1.83
C ALA A 409 -20.53 -13.62 0.47
N GLU A 410 -19.78 -12.52 0.27
CA GLU A 410 -19.05 -12.28 -0.97
C GLU A 410 -17.78 -13.13 -1.04
N ALA A 411 -17.03 -13.20 0.06
CA ALA A 411 -15.86 -14.08 0.14
C ALA A 411 -16.26 -15.56 0.05
N VAL A 412 -17.30 -15.98 0.75
CA VAL A 412 -17.85 -17.35 0.63
C VAL A 412 -18.20 -17.65 -0.81
N ARG A 413 -18.90 -16.75 -1.51
CA ARG A 413 -19.27 -16.98 -2.92
C ARG A 413 -18.05 -17.20 -3.80
N ARG A 414 -16.98 -16.43 -3.62
CA ARG A 414 -15.74 -16.56 -4.40
C ARG A 414 -15.00 -17.85 -4.07
N LEU A 415 -14.79 -18.11 -2.79
CA LEU A 415 -14.13 -19.33 -2.31
C LEU A 415 -14.88 -20.57 -2.77
N VAL A 416 -16.21 -20.58 -2.67
CA VAL A 416 -17.03 -21.66 -3.21
C VAL A 416 -16.76 -21.85 -4.70
N LEU A 417 -16.77 -20.81 -5.54
CA LEU A 417 -16.56 -20.99 -6.97
C LEU A 417 -15.19 -21.61 -7.31
N ASP A 418 -14.14 -21.23 -6.59
CA ASP A 418 -12.80 -21.72 -6.83
C ASP A 418 -12.55 -23.11 -6.20
N LEU A 419 -13.06 -23.34 -4.99
CA LEU A 419 -12.88 -24.58 -4.22
C LEU A 419 -13.89 -25.68 -4.63
N TRP A 420 -15.09 -25.33 -5.09
CA TRP A 420 -16.08 -26.31 -5.60
C TRP A 420 -15.59 -27.01 -6.87
N GLY A 421 -14.63 -26.41 -7.59
CA GLY A 421 -13.89 -27.10 -8.63
C GLY A 421 -13.19 -28.39 -8.16
N MET A 422 -12.97 -28.55 -6.85
CA MET A 422 -12.39 -29.74 -6.22
C MET A 422 -13.37 -30.90 -6.12
N THR A 423 -14.67 -30.63 -5.92
CA THR A 423 -15.68 -31.64 -5.56
C THR A 423 -16.31 -32.32 -6.76
N ILE A 424 -16.53 -31.59 -7.88
CA ILE A 424 -17.29 -32.10 -9.02
C ILE A 424 -16.39 -32.47 -10.21
N SER A 425 -16.39 -33.77 -10.56
CA SER A 425 -16.09 -34.23 -11.92
C SER A 425 -17.25 -33.79 -12.82
N LEU A 426 -17.12 -32.65 -13.51
CA LEU A 426 -18.17 -32.08 -14.38
C LEU A 426 -18.38 -32.94 -15.62
N VAL A 427 -19.01 -34.11 -15.45
CA VAL A 427 -19.65 -34.85 -16.53
C VAL A 427 -21.02 -34.20 -16.86
N THR A 428 -21.56 -33.36 -15.98
CA THR A 428 -22.81 -32.62 -16.20
C THR A 428 -22.57 -31.12 -16.38
N ASP A 429 -23.24 -30.53 -17.36
CA ASP A 429 -23.15 -29.15 -17.88
C ASP A 429 -22.85 -28.07 -16.80
N PRO A 430 -21.81 -27.23 -16.95
CA PRO A 430 -21.47 -26.18 -15.97
C PRO A 430 -22.58 -25.14 -15.74
N LYS A 431 -23.58 -25.04 -16.62
CA LYS A 431 -24.77 -24.20 -16.37
C LYS A 431 -25.77 -24.81 -15.39
N VAL A 432 -25.61 -26.09 -15.04
CA VAL A 432 -26.48 -26.86 -14.13
C VAL A 432 -25.77 -27.13 -12.79
N ALA A 433 -24.45 -26.98 -12.70
CA ALA A 433 -23.62 -27.57 -11.64
C ALA A 433 -23.23 -26.67 -10.45
N VAL A 434 -23.50 -25.36 -10.50
CA VAL A 434 -23.71 -24.61 -9.25
C VAL A 434 -25.21 -24.63 -9.06
N PRO A 435 -25.74 -25.45 -8.14
CA PRO A 435 -27.18 -25.52 -7.94
C PRO A 435 -27.73 -24.10 -7.73
N ALA A 436 -28.83 -23.73 -8.39
CA ALA A 436 -29.51 -22.46 -8.10
C ALA A 436 -29.81 -22.32 -6.59
N SER A 437 -29.98 -23.47 -5.92
CA SER A 437 -30.08 -23.58 -4.46
C SER A 437 -28.82 -23.09 -3.72
N MET A 438 -27.61 -23.16 -4.27
CA MET A 438 -26.38 -22.68 -3.62
C MET A 438 -26.36 -21.15 -3.50
N GLY A 439 -26.79 -20.43 -4.55
CA GLY A 439 -26.95 -18.97 -4.50
C GLY A 439 -28.04 -18.51 -3.54
N GLU A 440 -29.16 -19.25 -3.49
CA GLU A 440 -30.21 -19.03 -2.49
C GLU A 440 -29.74 -19.38 -1.07
N ASN A 441 -28.96 -20.45 -0.90
CA ASN A 441 -28.43 -20.91 0.37
C ASN A 441 -27.40 -19.93 0.96
N ILE A 442 -26.50 -19.40 0.14
CA ILE A 442 -25.58 -18.32 0.55
C ILE A 442 -26.38 -17.08 1.00
N SER A 443 -27.44 -16.73 0.25
CA SER A 443 -28.31 -15.59 0.59
C SER A 443 -29.13 -15.82 1.85
N ARG A 444 -29.60 -17.04 2.10
CA ARG A 444 -30.32 -17.43 3.33
C ARG A 444 -29.40 -17.50 4.53
N ALA A 445 -28.20 -18.06 4.38
CA ALA A 445 -27.19 -18.13 5.43
C ALA A 445 -26.75 -16.73 5.90
N GLY A 446 -26.45 -15.82 4.96
CA GLY A 446 -26.12 -14.43 5.30
C GLY A 446 -27.25 -13.70 6.05
N LYS A 447 -28.51 -13.98 5.71
CA LYS A 447 -29.68 -13.43 6.41
C LYS A 447 -29.82 -14.00 7.83
N ASN A 448 -29.60 -15.29 8.03
CA ASN A 448 -29.71 -15.94 9.34
C ASN A 448 -28.62 -15.47 10.32
N ILE A 449 -27.39 -15.25 9.83
CA ILE A 449 -26.30 -14.68 10.64
C ILE A 449 -26.59 -13.22 11.01
N SER A 450 -27.17 -12.43 10.08
CA SER A 450 -27.55 -11.04 10.35
C SER A 450 -28.65 -10.86 11.41
N ASN A 451 -29.39 -11.93 11.70
CA ASN A 451 -30.46 -11.99 12.70
C ASN A 451 -30.02 -12.59 14.04
N GLY A 452 -28.79 -13.11 14.14
CA GLY A 452 -28.16 -13.54 15.39
C GLY A 452 -27.52 -12.37 16.14
N SER A 453 -27.77 -12.28 17.45
CA SER A 453 -27.37 -11.19 18.33
C SER A 453 -25.84 -11.07 18.52
N SER A 454 -25.12 -10.51 17.54
CA SER A 454 -23.71 -10.13 17.67
C SER A 454 -23.41 -8.84 16.87
N ARG A 455 -24.27 -7.82 17.06
CA ARG A 455 -24.23 -6.56 16.29
C ARG A 455 -23.73 -5.32 17.04
N SER A 456 -23.03 -5.44 18.18
CA SER A 456 -22.68 -4.25 18.97
C SER A 456 -21.30 -3.62 18.71
N LEU A 457 -20.44 -4.12 17.81
CA LEU A 457 -19.08 -3.57 17.67
C LEU A 457 -18.64 -3.16 16.25
N VAL A 458 -19.48 -3.27 15.22
CA VAL A 458 -19.03 -3.07 13.82
C VAL A 458 -19.52 -1.74 13.20
N SER A 459 -20.45 -1.01 13.80
CA SER A 459 -21.11 0.12 13.13
C SER A 459 -20.59 1.53 13.46
N SER A 460 -19.57 1.71 14.30
CA SER A 460 -19.12 3.06 14.72
C SER A 460 -17.71 3.49 14.26
N LEU A 461 -16.97 2.68 13.50
CA LEU A 461 -15.58 3.01 13.10
C LEU A 461 -15.31 3.00 11.58
N SER A 462 -16.34 2.94 10.74
CA SER A 462 -16.18 2.69 9.30
C SER A 462 -16.01 3.93 8.40
N LEU A 463 -15.71 5.14 8.91
CA LEU A 463 -15.80 6.34 8.06
C LEU A 463 -14.60 7.29 7.98
N ARG A 464 -13.47 7.03 8.64
CA ARG A 464 -12.21 7.78 8.38
C ARG A 464 -11.03 6.83 8.57
N TYR A 465 -10.08 6.86 7.62
CA TYR A 465 -8.94 5.95 7.47
C TYR A 465 -9.26 4.60 6.81
N GLN A 466 -9.28 4.58 5.47
CA GLN A 466 -9.07 3.34 4.71
C GLN A 466 -7.57 3.05 4.61
N VAL A 467 -6.96 2.58 5.69
CA VAL A 467 -5.83 1.65 5.55
C VAL A 467 -6.47 0.31 5.24
N PRO A 468 -6.11 -0.40 4.14
CA PRO A 468 -6.72 -1.69 3.87
C PRO A 468 -6.46 -2.60 5.07
N ARG A 469 -7.55 -3.04 5.71
CA ARG A 469 -7.51 -4.14 6.67
C ARG A 469 -7.17 -5.39 5.88
N LEU A 470 -5.90 -5.58 5.57
CA LEU A 470 -5.40 -6.82 4.98
C LEU A 470 -5.71 -7.89 6.01
N SER A 471 -6.68 -8.75 5.76
CA SER A 471 -6.78 -10.11 6.28
C SER A 471 -6.68 -11.02 5.05
N VAL A 472 -6.42 -12.33 5.20
CA VAL A 472 -6.48 -13.27 4.06
C VAL A 472 -7.75 -13.03 3.23
N HIS A 473 -8.87 -12.83 3.93
CA HIS A 473 -10.16 -12.44 3.37
C HIS A 473 -10.13 -11.15 2.53
N THR A 474 -9.58 -10.03 3.05
CA THR A 474 -9.50 -8.77 2.28
C THR A 474 -8.48 -8.83 1.15
N LEU A 475 -7.41 -9.62 1.27
CA LEU A 475 -6.40 -9.81 0.24
C LEU A 475 -6.94 -10.64 -0.93
N LEU A 476 -7.64 -11.74 -0.65
CA LEU A 476 -8.43 -12.50 -1.63
C LEU A 476 -9.48 -11.62 -2.30
N LEU A 477 -10.09 -10.66 -1.59
CA LEU A 477 -11.00 -9.68 -2.20
C LEU A 477 -10.25 -8.65 -3.08
N SER A 478 -9.04 -8.23 -2.69
CA SER A 478 -8.23 -7.20 -3.34
C SER A 478 -7.58 -7.66 -4.65
N GLN A 479 -7.22 -8.94 -4.79
CA GLN A 479 -6.73 -9.53 -6.04
C GLN A 479 -7.70 -9.36 -7.21
N TYR A 480 -9.00 -9.17 -6.93
CA TYR A 480 -10.05 -8.95 -7.93
C TYR A 480 -10.48 -7.48 -8.08
N CYS A 481 -10.02 -6.60 -7.19
CA CYS A 481 -10.23 -5.15 -7.26
C CYS A 481 -8.99 -4.47 -7.87
N ASP A 482 -8.60 -4.88 -9.08
CA ASP A 482 -7.75 -4.07 -9.95
C ASP A 482 -8.49 -2.72 -10.16
N VAL A 483 -7.86 -1.61 -9.73
CA VAL A 483 -8.31 -0.20 -9.79
C VAL A 483 -8.97 0.36 -8.53
N ALA A 484 -8.14 0.66 -7.52
CA ALA A 484 -8.31 1.86 -6.70
C ALA A 484 -6.93 2.41 -6.27
N LYS A 485 -6.14 2.90 -7.24
CA LYS A 485 -5.29 4.07 -6.94
C LYS A 485 -6.20 5.25 -6.61
N PRO A 486 -5.78 6.21 -5.77
CA PRO A 486 -6.69 7.07 -5.02
C PRO A 486 -7.50 7.95 -5.99
N VAL A 487 -8.77 7.60 -6.17
CA VAL A 487 -9.77 8.51 -6.75
C VAL A 487 -9.97 9.74 -5.84
N GLU A 488 -9.41 9.71 -4.62
CA GLU A 488 -9.41 10.83 -3.67
C GLU A 488 -8.28 11.84 -3.88
N GLU A 489 -7.13 11.47 -4.45
CA GLU A 489 -6.11 12.44 -4.88
C GLU A 489 -6.65 13.39 -5.96
N LEU A 490 -7.59 12.93 -6.79
CA LEU A 490 -8.31 13.78 -7.74
C LEU A 490 -9.45 14.60 -7.11
N LYS A 491 -10.01 14.20 -5.96
CA LYS A 491 -11.09 14.98 -5.32
C LYS A 491 -10.55 16.22 -4.61
N TYR A 492 -9.34 16.16 -4.07
CA TYR A 492 -8.73 17.31 -3.40
C TYR A 492 -8.32 18.41 -4.39
N ASP A 493 -7.83 18.05 -5.58
CA ASP A 493 -7.52 19.03 -6.64
C ASP A 493 -8.77 19.67 -7.28
N ILE A 494 -9.91 18.96 -7.32
CA ILE A 494 -11.18 19.48 -7.86
C ILE A 494 -11.86 20.47 -6.90
N GLY A 495 -11.47 20.49 -5.61
CA GLY A 495 -11.96 21.45 -4.62
C GLY A 495 -11.65 22.91 -4.99
N SER A 496 -10.62 23.15 -5.80
CA SER A 496 -10.23 24.48 -6.29
C SER A 496 -11.00 24.94 -7.55
N TYR A 497 -11.80 24.07 -8.18
CA TYR A 497 -12.51 24.34 -9.45
C TYR A 497 -14.00 24.66 -9.26
N ARG A 498 -14.39 25.31 -8.15
CA ARG A 498 -15.79 25.58 -7.83
C ARG A 498 -16.43 26.80 -8.51
N THR A 499 -15.79 27.43 -9.50
CA THR A 499 -16.36 28.64 -10.15
C THR A 499 -16.64 28.54 -11.65
N SER A 500 -16.43 27.42 -12.33
CA SER A 500 -16.99 27.24 -13.68
C SER A 500 -17.15 25.76 -14.04
N LYS A 501 -18.38 25.32 -14.35
CA LYS A 501 -18.63 23.99 -14.94
C LYS A 501 -18.07 23.98 -16.37
N PRO A 502 -16.99 23.25 -16.69
CA PRO A 502 -16.58 23.12 -18.08
C PRO A 502 -17.57 22.21 -18.81
N SER A 503 -17.78 22.49 -20.09
CA SER A 503 -18.63 21.65 -20.94
C SER A 503 -18.05 20.22 -21.01
N ARG A 504 -18.91 19.21 -21.21
CA ARG A 504 -18.48 17.80 -21.40
C ARG A 504 -17.36 17.64 -22.43
N ARG A 505 -17.30 18.55 -23.41
CA ARG A 505 -16.29 18.57 -24.49
C ARG A 505 -14.91 19.03 -23.99
N GLU A 506 -14.86 19.91 -23.01
CA GLU A 506 -13.61 20.40 -22.40
C GLU A 506 -13.03 19.38 -21.42
N ALA A 507 -13.87 18.74 -20.61
CA ALA A 507 -13.44 17.63 -19.75
C ALA A 507 -12.86 16.46 -20.56
N ALA A 508 -13.49 16.11 -21.70
CA ALA A 508 -12.97 15.08 -22.61
C ALA A 508 -11.67 15.49 -23.31
N LYS A 509 -11.49 16.79 -23.62
CA LYS A 509 -10.23 17.32 -24.17
C LYS A 509 -9.11 17.28 -23.14
N ALA A 510 -9.37 17.64 -21.88
CA ALA A 510 -8.40 17.60 -20.79
C ALA A 510 -7.92 16.16 -20.53
N LEU A 511 -8.85 15.20 -20.37
CA LEU A 511 -8.54 13.77 -20.20
C LEU A 511 -7.72 13.19 -21.36
N LYS A 512 -8.01 13.62 -22.60
CA LYS A 512 -7.24 13.21 -23.78
C LYS A 512 -5.83 13.83 -23.79
N ALA A 513 -5.67 15.06 -23.32
CA ALA A 513 -4.38 15.72 -23.19
C ALA A 513 -3.50 15.04 -22.12
N ASP A 514 -4.07 14.73 -20.96
CA ASP A 514 -3.38 14.03 -19.87
C ASP A 514 -2.91 12.62 -20.29
N PHE A 515 -3.77 11.90 -21.03
CA PHE A 515 -3.40 10.60 -21.60
C PHE A 515 -2.24 10.70 -22.60
N LEU A 516 -2.23 11.73 -23.46
CA LEU A 516 -1.14 11.94 -24.42
C LEU A 516 0.16 12.36 -23.71
N ALA A 517 0.08 13.16 -22.65
CA ALA A 517 1.22 13.53 -21.82
C ALA A 517 1.82 12.32 -21.09
N ALA A 518 0.98 11.44 -20.51
CA ALA A 518 1.41 10.21 -19.87
C ALA A 518 2.05 9.24 -20.88
N LYS A 519 1.47 9.10 -22.08
CA LYS A 519 2.03 8.30 -23.18
C LYS A 519 3.38 8.83 -23.67
N SER A 520 3.56 10.15 -23.68
CA SER A 520 4.83 10.80 -24.03
C SER A 520 5.90 10.56 -22.95
N LYS A 521 5.54 10.71 -21.66
CA LYS A 521 6.44 10.37 -20.54
C LYS A 521 6.87 8.90 -20.57
N LEU A 522 5.95 7.97 -20.81
CA LEU A 522 6.25 6.54 -20.93
C LEU A 522 7.13 6.17 -22.14
N ARG A 523 7.15 7.00 -23.18
CA ARG A 523 8.08 6.82 -24.32
C ARG A 523 9.47 7.38 -24.05
N LYS A 524 9.61 8.32 -23.11
CA LYS A 524 10.88 8.94 -22.72
C LYS A 524 11.58 8.18 -21.61
N MET A 525 10.84 7.40 -20.82
CA MET A 525 11.41 6.44 -19.89
C MET A 525 11.86 5.23 -20.70
N ASP A 526 13.16 5.14 -20.98
CA ASP A 526 13.83 4.04 -21.70
C ASP A 526 13.82 2.73 -20.88
N ILE A 527 12.62 2.31 -20.47
CA ILE A 527 12.41 1.08 -19.71
C ILE A 527 12.04 0.01 -20.71
N HIS A 528 12.91 -1.00 -20.82
CA HIS A 528 12.74 -2.20 -21.64
C HIS A 528 11.59 -3.08 -21.13
N PHE A 529 10.35 -2.59 -21.21
CA PHE A 529 9.19 -3.46 -21.10
C PHE A 529 9.06 -4.27 -22.38
N SER A 530 9.04 -5.60 -22.24
CA SER A 530 8.66 -6.50 -23.33
C SER A 530 7.39 -5.96 -24.00
N LYS A 531 7.49 -5.60 -25.30
CA LYS A 531 6.38 -5.08 -26.11
C LYS A 531 5.12 -5.95 -25.99
N LYS A 532 5.29 -7.24 -25.68
CA LYS A 532 4.22 -8.23 -25.45
C LYS A 532 3.48 -7.99 -24.12
N LYS A 533 4.17 -7.67 -23.02
CA LYS A 533 3.59 -7.39 -21.68
C LYS A 533 2.85 -6.04 -21.67
N ALA A 534 3.43 -5.01 -22.29
CA ALA A 534 2.78 -3.71 -22.47
C ALA A 534 1.51 -3.79 -23.34
N LYS A 535 1.55 -4.57 -24.43
CA LYS A 535 0.39 -4.80 -25.32
C LYS A 535 -0.73 -5.58 -24.61
N ARG A 536 -0.40 -6.55 -23.73
CA ARG A 536 -1.38 -7.27 -22.91
C ARG A 536 -2.04 -6.36 -21.88
N LYS A 537 -1.27 -5.56 -21.12
CA LYS A 537 -1.82 -4.59 -20.15
C LYS A 537 -2.70 -3.53 -20.82
N ALA A 538 -2.27 -2.97 -21.96
CA ALA A 538 -3.07 -2.02 -22.73
C ALA A 538 -4.38 -2.63 -23.26
N LYS A 539 -4.36 -3.90 -23.70
CA LYS A 539 -5.57 -4.61 -24.16
C LYS A 539 -6.53 -4.95 -23.02
N LYS A 540 -6.01 -5.26 -21.82
CA LYS A 540 -6.82 -5.45 -20.58
C LYS A 540 -7.49 -4.13 -20.19
N PHE A 541 -6.75 -3.03 -20.15
CA PHE A 541 -7.26 -1.69 -19.86
C PHE A 541 -8.36 -1.23 -20.85
N LEU A 542 -8.15 -1.41 -22.16
CA LEU A 542 -9.15 -1.09 -23.19
C LEU A 542 -10.45 -1.89 -23.06
N ARG A 543 -10.41 -3.13 -22.53
CA ARG A 543 -11.61 -3.93 -22.25
C ARG A 543 -12.40 -3.35 -21.07
N VAL A 544 -11.69 -2.96 -20.01
CA VAL A 544 -12.28 -2.32 -18.82
C VAL A 544 -12.94 -0.99 -19.19
N CYS A 545 -12.27 -0.14 -19.97
CA CYS A 545 -12.87 1.12 -20.43
C CYS A 545 -14.12 0.91 -21.30
N LYS A 546 -14.12 -0.12 -22.17
CA LYS A 546 -15.29 -0.48 -22.98
C LYS A 546 -16.45 -1.04 -22.16
N GLN A 547 -16.17 -1.78 -21.09
CA GLN A 547 -17.20 -2.24 -20.15
C GLN A 547 -17.76 -1.06 -19.33
N ALA A 548 -16.91 -0.18 -18.82
CA ALA A 548 -17.33 1.02 -18.10
C ALA A 548 -18.17 1.98 -18.97
N SER A 549 -17.88 2.08 -20.28
CA SER A 549 -18.72 2.86 -21.21
C SER A 549 -20.08 2.22 -21.50
N LYS A 550 -20.21 0.90 -21.37
CA LYS A 550 -21.49 0.18 -21.56
C LYS A 550 -22.39 0.26 -20.33
N ILE A 551 -21.81 0.30 -19.14
CA ILE A 551 -22.54 0.37 -17.86
C ILE A 551 -23.21 1.73 -17.65
N LYS A 552 -22.83 2.79 -18.38
CA LYS A 552 -23.48 4.12 -18.32
C LYS A 552 -24.66 4.32 -19.27
N HIS A 553 -25.09 3.27 -19.98
CA HIS A 553 -26.28 3.28 -20.84
C HIS A 553 -27.41 2.35 -20.35
N THR A 554 -27.31 1.93 -19.10
CA THR A 554 -28.39 1.40 -18.24
C THR A 554 -28.42 2.26 -17.00
#